data_AF-A0A1J4T859-F1
#
_entry.id   AF-A0A1J4T859-F1
#
_cell.length_a   1.000
_cell.length_b   1.000
_cell.length_c   1.000
_cell.angle_alpha   90.00
_cell.angle_beta   90.00
_cell.angle_gamma   90.00
#
_symmetry.space_group_name_H-M   'P 1'
#
loop_
_entity.id
_entity.type
_entity.pdbx_description
1 polymer ?
#
loop_
_entity_poly.entity_id
_entity_poly.type
_entity_poly.pdbx_seq_one_letter_code
_entity_poly.pdbx_strand_id
1 'polypeptide(L)'
;MKTGLKKAGFTLIELIVSVSIMAIIVGIFLANYYGSEPQSQLINATSALMRDLRLAQTRGAAGVNYGHDPSPGWGINMASGTSAYWLFADINGDHVYNTSTESSTVKGSREIILPAGVTISGIDLGDPMNITFYQDRDVLKTYLTDGSIVSTSTAGITLTEANTGAVKHVYVNPHGLIYSDL
;
A
#
# COMPACT_ATOMS: atom_id res chain seq x y z
N MET A 1 -42.84 50.41 -38.29
CA MET A 1 -42.96 49.02 -38.77
C MET A 1 -41.81 48.23 -38.15
N LYS A 2 -42.06 47.29 -37.23
CA LYS A 2 -41.03 46.47 -36.59
C LYS A 2 -40.92 45.14 -37.34
N THR A 3 -39.85 44.95 -38.10
CA THR A 3 -39.56 43.70 -38.80
C THR A 3 -39.05 42.67 -37.77
N GLY A 4 -39.85 41.62 -37.55
CA GLY A 4 -39.45 40.51 -36.68
C GLY A 4 -38.31 39.71 -37.32
N LEU A 5 -37.16 39.63 -36.65
CA LEU A 5 -36.07 38.75 -37.05
C LEU A 5 -36.59 37.29 -37.02
N LYS A 6 -36.55 36.59 -38.15
CA LYS A 6 -36.77 35.14 -38.19
C LYS A 6 -35.64 34.45 -37.42
N LYS A 7 -35.95 33.78 -36.32
CA LYS A 7 -35.00 32.90 -35.64
C LYS A 7 -34.75 31.68 -36.54
N ALA A 8 -33.54 31.57 -37.09
CA ALA A 8 -33.13 30.39 -37.83
C ALA A 8 -33.00 29.22 -36.85
N GLY A 9 -33.69 28.11 -37.14
CA GLY A 9 -33.57 26.86 -36.40
C GLY A 9 -32.34 26.07 -36.87
N PHE A 10 -31.91 25.11 -36.05
CA PHE A 10 -30.80 24.22 -36.34
C PHE A 10 -31.13 23.32 -37.54
N THR A 11 -30.18 23.13 -38.45
CA THR A 11 -30.33 22.20 -39.57
C THR A 11 -30.07 20.76 -39.14
N LEU A 12 -30.64 19.81 -39.90
CA LEU A 12 -30.41 18.37 -39.68
C LEU A 12 -28.93 18.00 -39.78
N ILE A 13 -28.20 18.64 -40.71
CA ILE A 13 -26.77 18.39 -40.89
C ILE A 13 -25.96 18.92 -39.69
N GLU A 14 -26.29 20.10 -39.16
CA GLU A 14 -25.62 20.65 -37.97
C GLU A 14 -25.87 19.78 -36.73
N LEU A 15 -27.06 19.18 -36.61
CA LEU A 15 -27.39 18.24 -35.54
C LEU A 15 -26.48 17.01 -35.61
N ILE A 16 -26.37 16.40 -36.79
CA ILE A 16 -25.54 15.21 -36.99
C ILE A 16 -24.08 15.54 -36.70
N VAL A 17 -23.56 16.65 -37.22
CA VAL A 17 -22.17 17.08 -36.97
C VAL A 17 -21.93 17.32 -35.47
N SER A 18 -22.85 17.99 -34.78
CA SER A 18 -22.74 18.22 -33.33
C SER A 18 -22.72 16.91 -32.53
N VAL A 19 -23.59 15.95 -32.87
CA VAL A 19 -23.63 14.64 -32.20
C VAL A 19 -22.37 13.84 -32.50
N SER A 20 -21.84 13.89 -33.73
CA SER A 20 -20.58 13.25 -34.09
C SER A 20 -19.40 13.83 -33.31
N ILE A 21 -19.32 15.15 -33.17
CA ILE A 21 -18.28 15.82 -32.37
C ILE A 21 -18.40 15.41 -30.89
N MET A 22 -19.62 15.40 -30.33
CA MET A 22 -19.85 14.93 -28.96
C MET A 22 -19.39 13.47 -28.76
N ALA A 23 -19.71 12.58 -29.69
CA ALA A 23 -19.31 11.17 -29.61
C ALA A 23 -17.78 11.00 -29.64
N ILE A 24 -17.08 11.74 -30.50
CA ILE A 24 -15.61 11.73 -30.56
C ILE A 24 -15.01 12.22 -29.23
N ILE A 25 -15.53 13.33 -28.70
CA ILE A 25 -15.05 13.89 -27.42
C ILE A 25 -15.24 12.87 -26.29
N VAL A 26 -16.43 12.27 -26.17
CA VAL A 26 -16.71 11.23 -25.16
C VAL A 26 -15.78 10.03 -25.30
N GLY A 27 -15.50 9.58 -26.54
CA GLY A 27 -14.57 8.49 -26.80
C GLY A 27 -13.15 8.77 -26.29
N ILE A 28 -12.65 9.99 -26.50
CA ILE A 28 -11.32 10.40 -26.00
C ILE A 28 -11.28 10.45 -24.47
N PHE A 29 -12.35 10.97 -23.83
CA PHE A 29 -12.42 11.03 -22.37
C PHE A 29 -12.44 9.63 -21.74
N LEU A 30 -13.19 8.69 -22.32
CA LEU A 30 -13.23 7.30 -21.84
C LEU A 30 -11.86 6.62 -21.98
N ALA A 31 -11.14 6.83 -23.09
CA ALA A 31 -9.81 6.26 -23.28
C ALA A 31 -8.79 6.76 -22.24
N ASN A 32 -8.85 8.03 -21.84
CA ASN A 32 -7.94 8.60 -20.83
C ASN A 32 -8.30 8.23 -19.39
N TYR A 33 -9.57 7.96 -19.09
CA TYR A 33 -10.02 7.66 -17.72
C TYR A 33 -9.43 6.35 -17.18
N TYR A 34 -9.17 5.35 -18.03
CA TYR A 34 -8.62 4.06 -17.60
C TYR A 34 -7.10 4.07 -17.32
N GLY A 35 -6.36 5.12 -17.71
CA GLY A 35 -4.90 5.15 -17.58
C GLY A 35 -4.36 5.66 -16.24
N SER A 36 -5.13 6.44 -15.48
CA SER A 36 -4.66 7.15 -14.28
C SER A 36 -4.92 6.42 -12.95
N GLU A 37 -5.90 5.52 -12.95
CA GLU A 37 -6.31 4.78 -11.75
C GLU A 37 -5.23 3.81 -11.22
N PRO A 38 -4.56 2.99 -12.06
CA PRO A 38 -3.63 1.98 -11.56
C PRO A 38 -2.39 2.59 -10.88
N GLN A 39 -1.84 3.66 -11.44
CA GLN A 39 -0.69 4.36 -10.85
C GLN A 39 -1.04 5.03 -9.52
N SER A 40 -2.24 5.60 -9.42
CA SER A 40 -2.75 6.16 -8.16
C SER A 40 -2.89 5.09 -7.09
N GLN A 41 -3.39 3.91 -7.45
CA GLN A 41 -3.51 2.76 -6.53
C GLN A 41 -2.13 2.30 -6.03
N LEU A 42 -1.12 2.22 -6.89
CA LEU A 42 0.25 1.86 -6.50
C LEU A 42 0.87 2.88 -5.53
N ILE A 43 0.68 4.18 -5.78
CA ILE A 43 1.16 5.25 -4.88
C ILE A 43 0.45 5.18 -3.52
N ASN A 44 -0.86 4.97 -3.54
CA ASN A 44 -1.66 4.83 -2.32
C ASN A 44 -1.24 3.61 -1.51
N ALA A 45 -0.99 2.48 -2.18
CA ALA A 45 -0.48 1.25 -1.59
C ALA A 45 0.90 1.44 -0.94
N THR A 46 1.83 2.05 -1.67
CA THR A 46 3.18 2.39 -1.18
C THR A 46 3.09 3.27 0.07
N SER A 47 2.25 4.32 0.01
CA SER A 47 2.04 5.23 1.12
C SER A 47 1.37 4.57 2.31
N ALA A 48 0.44 3.63 2.08
CA ALA A 48 -0.21 2.85 3.12
C ALA A 48 0.79 1.94 3.85
N LEU A 49 1.60 1.20 3.10
CA LEU A 49 2.65 0.36 3.66
C LEU A 49 3.63 1.17 4.53
N MET A 50 4.09 2.32 4.04
CA MET A 50 4.97 3.21 4.83
C MET A 50 4.30 3.72 6.11
N ARG A 51 3.02 4.09 6.06
CA ARG A 51 2.26 4.52 7.24
C ARG A 51 2.13 3.39 8.25
N ASP A 52 1.89 2.18 7.78
CA ASP A 52 1.71 1.02 8.65
C ASP A 52 3.03 0.55 9.26
N LEU A 53 4.14 0.61 8.53
CA LEU A 53 5.48 0.40 9.07
C LEU A 53 5.79 1.42 10.17
N ARG A 54 5.47 2.70 9.95
CA ARG A 54 5.62 3.75 10.98
C ARG A 54 4.70 3.54 12.17
N LEU A 55 3.50 3.01 11.94
CA LEU A 55 2.59 2.62 13.02
C LEU A 55 3.17 1.49 13.85
N ALA A 56 3.69 0.43 13.22
CA ALA A 56 4.39 -0.66 13.91
C ALA A 56 5.58 -0.12 14.72
N GLN A 57 6.39 0.74 14.11
CA GLN A 57 7.51 1.42 14.77
C GLN A 57 7.06 2.21 16.00
N THR A 58 5.97 2.97 15.89
CA THR A 58 5.44 3.78 16.99
C THR A 58 4.87 2.91 18.11
N ARG A 59 4.16 1.83 17.76
CA ARG A 59 3.60 0.89 18.73
C ARG A 59 4.68 0.10 19.47
N GLY A 60 5.70 -0.35 18.75
CA GLY A 60 6.88 -0.99 19.33
C GLY A 60 7.65 -0.05 20.25
N ALA A 61 7.87 1.21 19.83
CA ALA A 61 8.51 2.23 20.66
C ALA A 61 7.70 2.60 21.91
N ALA A 62 6.38 2.58 21.83
CA ALA A 62 5.51 2.88 22.97
C ALA A 62 5.21 1.67 23.86
N GLY A 63 5.70 0.46 23.51
CA GLY A 63 5.40 -0.77 24.23
C GLY A 63 3.91 -1.07 24.29
N VAL A 64 3.18 -0.81 23.20
CA VAL A 64 1.72 -0.98 23.18
C VAL A 64 1.35 -2.45 23.41
N ASN A 65 0.48 -2.72 24.38
CA ASN A 65 0.01 -4.07 24.67
C ASN A 65 -0.83 -4.65 23.51
N TYR A 66 -0.78 -5.96 23.38
CA TYR A 66 -1.65 -6.74 22.52
C TYR A 66 -2.95 -7.10 23.24
N GLY A 67 -3.90 -6.17 23.25
CA GLY A 67 -5.05 -6.22 24.15
C GLY A 67 -4.59 -6.05 25.60
N HIS A 68 -4.65 -7.13 26.38
CA HIS A 68 -4.16 -7.14 27.76
C HIS A 68 -2.76 -7.77 27.91
N ASP A 69 -2.25 -8.39 26.84
CA ASP A 69 -0.97 -9.09 26.86
C ASP A 69 0.17 -8.08 26.60
N PRO A 70 1.23 -8.05 27.42
CA PRO A 70 2.42 -7.27 27.12
C PRO A 70 3.02 -7.69 25.77
N SER A 71 3.40 -6.71 24.96
CA SER A 71 4.03 -6.94 23.66
C SER A 71 5.45 -6.36 23.65
N PRO A 72 6.51 -7.18 23.63
CA PRO A 72 7.88 -6.67 23.49
C PRO A 72 8.11 -5.89 22.19
N GLY A 73 7.35 -6.17 21.12
CA GLY A 73 7.48 -5.46 19.84
C GLY A 73 6.23 -5.48 18.99
N TRP A 74 6.25 -4.69 17.91
CA TRP A 74 5.24 -4.67 16.86
C TRP A 74 5.92 -4.73 15.50
N GLY A 75 5.33 -5.46 14.57
CA GLY A 75 5.95 -5.67 13.27
C GLY A 75 4.97 -5.82 12.13
N ILE A 76 5.54 -5.86 10.92
CA ILE A 76 4.81 -6.25 9.72
C ILE A 76 5.40 -7.54 9.18
N ASN A 77 4.52 -8.49 8.90
CA ASN A 77 4.83 -9.69 8.13
C ASN A 77 4.24 -9.56 6.72
N MET A 78 5.04 -9.95 5.74
CA MET A 78 4.64 -9.93 4.34
C MET A 78 5.32 -11.06 3.59
N ALA A 79 4.70 -11.48 2.48
CA ALA A 79 5.25 -12.47 1.59
C ALA A 79 5.14 -11.97 0.14
N SER A 80 6.04 -12.42 -0.73
CA SER A 80 5.92 -12.14 -2.15
C SER A 80 4.74 -12.91 -2.76
N GLY A 81 4.19 -12.39 -3.86
CA GLY A 81 3.01 -12.93 -4.53
C GLY A 81 1.68 -12.64 -3.84
N THR A 82 1.65 -11.92 -2.71
CA THR A 82 0.41 -11.61 -1.99
C THR A 82 -0.12 -10.21 -2.30
N SER A 83 -1.42 -10.02 -2.09
CA SER A 83 -2.10 -8.71 -2.11
C SER A 83 -2.41 -8.22 -0.69
N ALA A 84 -1.71 -8.72 0.32
CA ALA A 84 -1.94 -8.36 1.71
C ALA A 84 -0.68 -8.57 2.55
N TYR A 85 -0.63 -7.84 3.67
CA TYR A 85 0.38 -8.00 4.71
C TYR A 85 -0.26 -7.89 6.09
N TRP A 86 0.43 -8.38 7.12
CA TRP A 86 -0.07 -8.43 8.48
C TRP A 86 0.68 -7.45 9.37
N LEU A 87 -0.04 -6.55 10.03
CA LEU A 87 0.47 -5.84 11.19
C LEU A 87 0.21 -6.73 12.42
N PHE A 88 1.26 -7.11 13.13
CA PHE A 88 1.18 -8.00 14.28
C PHE A 88 1.91 -7.42 15.50
N ALA A 89 1.59 -7.98 16.65
CA ALA A 89 2.26 -7.73 17.91
C ALA A 89 3.09 -8.98 18.23
N ASP A 90 4.38 -8.82 18.45
CA ASP A 90 5.29 -9.91 18.82
C ASP A 90 5.11 -10.16 20.32
N ILE A 91 4.47 -11.27 20.70
CA ILE A 91 4.12 -11.56 22.09
C ILE A 91 5.07 -12.58 22.75
N ASN A 92 5.85 -13.31 21.96
CA ASN A 92 6.77 -14.33 22.44
C ASN A 92 8.25 -13.90 22.34
N GLY A 93 8.52 -12.75 21.71
CA GLY A 93 9.84 -12.15 21.56
C GLY A 93 10.70 -12.82 20.48
N ASP A 94 10.13 -13.63 19.59
CA ASP A 94 10.89 -14.29 18.52
C ASP A 94 11.02 -13.42 17.26
N HIS A 95 10.32 -12.28 17.22
CA HIS A 95 10.27 -11.33 16.11
C HIS A 95 9.69 -11.89 14.81
N VAL A 96 8.98 -13.01 14.86
CA VAL A 96 8.39 -13.72 13.73
C VAL A 96 6.88 -13.81 13.90
N TYR A 97 6.15 -13.37 12.89
CA TYR A 97 4.69 -13.42 12.94
C TYR A 97 4.15 -14.85 13.10
N ASN A 98 3.33 -15.05 14.12
CA ASN A 98 2.62 -16.30 14.37
C ASN A 98 1.10 -16.15 14.17
N THR A 99 0.59 -16.77 13.11
CA THR A 99 -0.84 -16.72 12.76
C THR A 99 -1.76 -17.28 13.84
N SER A 100 -1.30 -18.19 14.70
CA SER A 100 -2.13 -18.80 15.74
C SER A 100 -2.32 -17.92 16.98
N THR A 101 -1.38 -17.01 17.24
CA THR A 101 -1.36 -16.22 18.48
C THR A 101 -1.39 -14.71 18.25
N GLU A 102 -0.97 -14.23 17.09
CA GLU A 102 -0.70 -12.80 16.82
C GLU A 102 -1.58 -12.21 15.70
N SER A 103 -2.59 -12.97 15.24
CA SER A 103 -3.53 -12.58 14.18
C SER A 103 -4.85 -11.98 14.66
N SER A 104 -5.09 -11.95 15.98
CA SER A 104 -6.34 -11.46 16.58
C SER A 104 -6.55 -9.96 16.36
N THR A 105 -7.56 -9.63 15.57
CA THR A 105 -7.93 -8.24 15.26
C THR A 105 -8.50 -7.49 16.45
N VAL A 106 -9.17 -8.20 17.36
CA VAL A 106 -9.70 -7.65 18.61
C VAL A 106 -8.57 -7.15 19.53
N LYS A 107 -7.38 -7.76 19.45
CA LYS A 107 -6.20 -7.36 20.23
C LYS A 107 -5.32 -6.32 19.54
N GLY A 108 -5.67 -5.89 18.32
CA GLY A 108 -5.03 -4.80 17.60
C GLY A 108 -4.14 -5.21 16.42
N SER A 109 -4.02 -6.52 16.14
CA SER A 109 -3.45 -7.04 14.89
C SER A 109 -4.40 -6.74 13.73
N ARG A 110 -3.92 -6.76 12.49
CA ARG A 110 -4.78 -6.59 11.33
C ARG A 110 -4.10 -7.10 10.07
N GLU A 111 -4.88 -7.75 9.23
CA GLU A 111 -4.56 -7.93 7.83
C GLU A 111 -4.88 -6.64 7.08
N ILE A 112 -3.91 -6.15 6.30
CA ILE A 112 -4.10 -5.00 5.43
C ILE A 112 -4.08 -5.49 3.99
N ILE A 113 -5.23 -5.35 3.34
CA ILE A 113 -5.42 -5.70 1.93
C ILE A 113 -4.97 -4.52 1.07
N LEU A 114 -4.08 -4.80 0.11
CA LEU A 114 -3.63 -3.82 -0.88
C LEU A 114 -4.77 -3.48 -1.85
N PRO A 115 -4.74 -2.28 -2.46
CA PRO A 115 -5.65 -1.94 -3.55
C PRO A 115 -5.65 -3.01 -4.65
N ALA A 116 -6.79 -3.17 -5.30
CA ALA A 116 -6.94 -4.12 -6.41
C ALA A 116 -5.83 -3.89 -7.47
N GLY A 117 -5.28 -4.98 -8.00
CA GLY A 117 -4.19 -4.91 -8.98
C GLY A 117 -2.80 -4.64 -8.40
N VAL A 118 -2.66 -4.26 -7.12
CA VAL A 118 -1.35 -4.12 -6.48
C VAL A 118 -0.96 -5.39 -5.73
N THR A 119 0.28 -5.82 -5.90
CA THR A 119 0.85 -7.02 -5.26
C THR A 119 2.23 -6.74 -4.69
N ILE A 120 2.61 -7.48 -3.66
CA ILE A 120 3.99 -7.55 -3.18
C ILE A 120 4.73 -8.50 -4.11
N SER A 121 5.47 -7.98 -5.07
CA SER A 121 6.10 -8.77 -6.13
C SER A 121 7.49 -9.30 -5.79
N GLY A 122 8.16 -8.73 -4.77
CA GLY A 122 9.50 -9.17 -4.38
C GLY A 122 9.95 -8.59 -3.04
N ILE A 123 10.81 -9.35 -2.37
CA ILE A 123 11.44 -8.98 -1.09
C ILE A 123 12.91 -9.44 -1.13
N ASP A 124 13.85 -8.54 -0.89
CA ASP A 124 15.27 -8.78 -1.23
C ASP A 124 16.08 -9.56 -0.17
N LEU A 125 15.54 -9.73 1.04
CA LEU A 125 16.26 -10.29 2.20
C LEU A 125 15.63 -11.56 2.77
N GLY A 126 14.79 -12.23 1.98
CA GLY A 126 14.07 -13.45 2.37
C GLY A 126 12.54 -13.27 2.28
N ASP A 127 11.86 -14.41 2.13
CA ASP A 127 10.42 -14.47 1.88
C ASP A 127 9.82 -15.70 2.60
N PRO A 128 8.89 -15.54 3.55
CA PRO A 128 8.29 -14.27 4.03
C PRO A 128 9.30 -13.40 4.78
N MET A 129 8.98 -12.12 4.97
CA MET A 129 9.80 -11.17 5.72
C MET A 129 9.02 -10.59 6.89
N ASN A 130 9.66 -10.54 8.05
CA ASN A 130 9.19 -9.91 9.27
C ASN A 130 10.05 -8.69 9.57
N ILE A 131 9.40 -7.54 9.70
CA ILE A 131 10.02 -6.28 10.08
C ILE A 131 9.44 -5.87 11.43
N THR A 132 10.20 -6.12 12.49
CA THR A 132 9.74 -5.95 13.88
C THR A 132 10.47 -4.78 14.54
N PHE A 133 9.72 -3.93 15.24
CA PHE A 133 10.24 -2.82 16.02
C PHE A 133 9.98 -3.07 17.49
N TYR A 134 11.01 -2.93 18.31
CA TYR A 134 10.96 -3.27 19.73
C TYR A 134 11.87 -2.35 20.55
N GLN A 135 11.57 -2.22 21.83
CA GLN A 135 12.46 -1.52 22.76
C GLN A 135 13.39 -2.50 23.44
N ASP A 136 14.67 -2.15 23.48
CA ASP A 136 15.67 -2.81 24.34
C ASP A 136 16.43 -1.73 25.10
N ARG A 137 16.28 -1.73 26.43
CA ARG A 137 16.89 -0.74 27.34
C ARG A 137 16.61 0.71 26.92
N ASP A 138 15.35 1.02 26.63
CA ASP A 138 14.86 2.35 26.23
C ASP A 138 15.38 2.85 24.87
N VAL A 139 15.99 1.96 24.08
CA VAL A 139 16.40 2.23 22.70
C VAL A 139 15.52 1.44 21.75
N LEU A 140 14.92 2.15 20.78
CA LEU A 140 14.17 1.51 19.70
C LEU A 140 15.12 0.77 18.77
N LYS A 141 14.84 -0.50 18.52
CA LYS A 141 15.57 -1.36 17.60
C LYS A 141 14.64 -1.90 16.51
N THR A 142 15.25 -2.26 15.40
CA THR A 142 14.57 -2.91 14.27
C THR A 142 15.19 -4.28 14.06
N TYR A 143 14.34 -5.28 13.91
CA TYR A 143 14.71 -6.65 13.60
C TYR A 143 14.13 -7.03 12.24
N LEU A 144 15.00 -7.53 11.35
CA LEU A 144 14.64 -7.94 10.00
C LEU A 144 14.94 -9.44 9.89
N THR A 145 13.93 -10.27 9.66
CA THR A 145 14.12 -11.73 9.61
C THR A 145 13.14 -12.40 8.67
N ASP A 146 13.59 -13.44 7.98
CA ASP A 146 12.73 -14.34 7.20
C ASP A 146 12.13 -15.48 8.04
N GLY A 147 12.36 -15.45 9.35
CA GLY A 147 12.00 -16.49 10.30
C GLY A 147 13.14 -17.47 10.61
N SER A 148 14.22 -17.46 9.82
CA SER A 148 15.40 -18.30 10.02
C SER A 148 16.67 -17.48 10.19
N ILE A 149 16.85 -16.43 9.39
CA ILE A 149 18.07 -15.62 9.33
C ILE A 149 17.74 -14.16 9.65
N VAL A 150 18.51 -13.59 10.57
CA VAL A 150 18.49 -12.17 10.86
C VAL A 150 19.31 -11.43 9.83
N SER A 151 18.69 -10.45 9.20
CA SER A 151 19.32 -9.61 8.20
C SER A 151 19.90 -8.34 8.81
N THR A 152 21.15 -8.02 8.48
CA THR A 152 21.84 -6.76 8.86
C THR A 152 21.91 -5.77 7.70
N SER A 153 21.22 -6.04 6.60
CA SER A 153 21.14 -5.20 5.41
C SER A 153 19.78 -4.51 5.33
N THR A 154 19.65 -3.51 4.46
CA THR A 154 18.36 -2.83 4.20
C THR A 154 17.40 -3.76 3.45
N ALA A 155 16.21 -3.99 4.01
CA ALA A 155 15.14 -4.74 3.35
C ALA A 155 14.50 -3.88 2.26
N GLY A 156 14.50 -4.38 1.02
CA GLY A 156 13.75 -3.83 -0.11
C GLY A 156 12.45 -4.61 -0.31
N ILE A 157 11.33 -3.89 -0.40
CA ILE A 157 9.99 -4.42 -0.66
C ILE A 157 9.51 -3.82 -1.98
N THR A 158 9.15 -4.68 -2.93
CA THR A 158 8.76 -4.29 -4.28
C THR A 158 7.26 -4.47 -4.48
N LEU A 159 6.54 -3.36 -4.65
CA LEU A 159 5.13 -3.34 -5.01
C LEU A 159 4.98 -3.20 -6.52
N THR A 160 4.17 -4.05 -7.14
CA THR A 160 3.89 -4.01 -8.59
C THR A 160 2.39 -3.88 -8.82
N GLU A 161 2.01 -3.03 -9.77
CA GLU A 161 0.66 -2.97 -10.31
C GLU A 161 0.54 -3.88 -11.55
N ALA A 162 -0.43 -4.80 -11.51
CA ALA A 162 -0.53 -5.92 -12.45
C ALA A 162 -0.94 -5.53 -13.87
N ASN A 163 -1.73 -4.46 -14.04
CA ASN A 163 -2.25 -4.06 -15.36
C ASN A 163 -1.21 -3.28 -16.17
N THR A 164 -0.39 -2.47 -15.51
CA THR A 164 0.58 -1.54 -16.10
C THR A 164 2.02 -2.05 -15.99
N GLY A 165 2.30 -2.97 -15.07
CA GLY A 165 3.66 -3.38 -14.72
C GLY A 165 4.45 -2.29 -13.98
N ALA A 166 3.80 -1.23 -13.51
CA ALA A 166 4.45 -0.17 -12.76
C ALA A 166 4.95 -0.71 -11.41
N VAL A 167 6.14 -0.27 -11.00
CA VAL A 167 6.83 -0.75 -9.80
C VAL A 167 7.15 0.42 -8.86
N LYS A 168 7.01 0.20 -7.56
CA LYS A 168 7.51 1.09 -6.50
C LYS A 168 8.20 0.27 -5.41
N HIS A 169 9.24 0.85 -4.83
CA HIS A 169 10.02 0.23 -3.77
C HIS A 169 9.83 0.95 -2.43
N VAL A 170 9.77 0.16 -1.36
CA VAL A 170 9.83 0.62 0.03
C VAL A 170 11.05 -0.03 0.68
N TYR A 171 11.82 0.75 1.43
CA TYR A 171 13.02 0.28 2.10
C TYR A 171 12.92 0.48 3.61
N VAL A 172 13.41 -0.51 4.35
CA VAL A 172 13.59 -0.43 5.80
C VAL A 172 15.01 -0.85 6.13
N ASN A 173 15.77 0.04 6.75
CA ASN A 173 17.13 -0.30 7.20
C ASN A 173 17.12 -0.93 8.61
N PRO A 174 18.20 -1.60 9.03
CA PRO A 174 18.31 -2.19 10.37
C PRO A 174 18.28 -1.18 11.53
N HIS A 175 18.32 0.12 11.24
CA HIS A 175 18.26 1.21 12.21
C HIS A 175 16.87 1.88 12.28
N GLY A 176 15.87 1.32 11.57
CA GLY A 176 14.49 1.79 11.61
C GLY A 176 14.16 2.97 10.71
N LEU A 177 15.04 3.35 9.78
CA LEU A 177 14.72 4.32 8.73
C LEU A 177 13.82 3.66 7.68
N ILE A 178 12.65 4.28 7.44
CA ILE A 178 11.66 3.84 6.45
C ILE A 178 11.56 4.90 5.35
N TYR A 179 11.83 4.52 4.10
CA TYR A 179 11.80 5.41 2.93
C TYR A 179 11.34 4.67 1.66
N SER A 180 11.11 5.41 0.58
CA SER A 180 10.67 4.88 -0.72
C SER A 180 11.22 5.72 -1.86
N ASP A 181 11.25 5.15 -3.07
CA ASP A 181 11.65 5.84 -4.31
C ASP A 181 10.52 6.71 -4.88
N LEU A 182 9.78 7.41 -4.02
CA LEU A 182 8.62 8.21 -4.45
C LEU A 182 9.02 9.36 -5.39
#